data_AF-A0A2M8PW96-F1
#
_entry.id   AF-A0A2M8PW96-F1
#
_cell.length_a   1.000
_cell.length_b   1.000
_cell.length_c   1.000
_cell.angle_alpha   90.00
_cell.angle_beta   90.00
_cell.angle_gamma   90.00
#
_symmetry.space_group_name_H-M   'P 1'
#
loop_
_entity.id
_entity.type
_entity.pdbx_description
1 polymer ?
#
loop_
_entity_poly.entity_id
_entity_poly.type
_entity_poly.pdbx_seq_one_letter_code
_entity_poly.pdbx_strand_id
1 'polypeptide(L)'
;MPANTKPTVKKEKNEELPHPDSYYAMRIVVPVANPKTALSLLKLAHSLVHPTKGKIIALFVNNPDSPYKDALQEIEKICENAKKNGLPIELVTIVSHHVARGILDITRERNADLTILGFQVPKDGKKITLGDVTEAVARVISHDLVVYRSNNEAIERIVVPATTLENTRMAMIHALHLSQAYQKPVIALFVKDHKIHYADPNHTNPFWLQRSRIYDAIYSLPDSENIETEIIEAQDLVSGIQSFCKDTDLIVYPVGFQQDEDLDRKWVFGPAAERILRLAPGSLAIIRRGNKQATLLEQLANQIERLRPMLTIDERTEVMQETINLARANTNFIVMIMLSSILATVGLLQNSTAVIIGAMLVAPLMSPLMGFGAGLALGNLQTMRRSSVTVLYGVLLVIVVSFVIGTIFSIPTPTSEMLSRGQPNLLDLVVAIASGAAGAFAMARRDVPAALAGVAIAAALVPPICTTGLALAIGHLPLFIGAGALSVVNIIGISITSAGVFAAMGIHQKGMVPTRQRLIISFTIILLMAIPLTFLLRSNFIYLNTSNTVKTVLEEELGNATVTDVEIEGGENMKITATIRSPYIINSADVKTLETKLEDRLERDIDLSIVFMQVVEVDFVEEQN
;
A
#
# COMPACT_ATOMS: atom_id res chain seq x y z
N MET A 1 -46.82 -40.16 23.05
CA MET A 1 -46.42 -39.55 24.34
C MET A 1 -45.37 -40.42 24.98
N PRO A 2 -44.21 -39.85 25.32
CA PRO A 2 -43.86 -39.82 26.74
C PRO A 2 -43.39 -38.45 27.24
N ALA A 3 -43.58 -38.30 28.54
CA ALA A 3 -43.37 -37.21 29.48
C ALA A 3 -42.39 -36.06 29.13
N ASN A 4 -42.93 -34.86 29.32
CA ASN A 4 -42.27 -33.58 29.53
C ASN A 4 -41.43 -33.62 30.83
N THR A 5 -40.13 -33.85 30.74
CA THR A 5 -39.21 -33.69 31.88
C THR A 5 -38.05 -32.76 31.48
N LYS A 6 -38.03 -31.56 32.08
CA LYS A 6 -36.91 -30.63 32.01
C LYS A 6 -35.65 -31.32 32.57
N PRO A 7 -34.54 -31.42 31.83
CA PRO A 7 -33.30 -31.93 32.39
C PRO A 7 -32.66 -30.88 33.30
N THR A 8 -32.45 -31.23 34.57
CA THR A 8 -31.66 -30.44 35.51
C THR A 8 -30.17 -30.61 35.19
N VAL A 9 -29.54 -29.55 34.66
CA VAL A 9 -28.10 -29.49 34.36
C VAL A 9 -27.36 -28.87 35.56
N LYS A 10 -26.30 -29.54 36.01
CA LYS A 10 -25.33 -29.03 36.99
C LYS A 10 -24.66 -27.77 36.42
N LYS A 11 -24.74 -26.65 37.16
CA LYS A 11 -24.00 -25.41 36.88
C LYS A 11 -22.49 -25.68 36.88
N GLU A 12 -21.90 -25.80 35.68
CA GLU A 12 -20.46 -25.58 35.52
C GLU A 12 -20.16 -24.08 35.52
N LYS A 13 -18.95 -23.75 35.99
CA LYS A 13 -18.41 -22.43 36.36
C LYS A 13 -19.03 -21.22 35.65
N ASN A 14 -19.48 -20.25 36.46
CA ASN A 14 -19.85 -18.88 36.11
C ASN A 14 -18.81 -18.23 35.16
N GLU A 15 -19.05 -18.27 33.85
CA GLU A 15 -18.84 -17.08 33.03
C GLU A 15 -20.06 -16.20 33.31
N GLU A 16 -19.86 -15.06 33.97
CA GLU A 16 -20.92 -14.07 34.17
C GLU A 16 -21.53 -13.75 32.80
N LEU A 17 -22.82 -14.05 32.64
CA LEU A 17 -23.59 -13.65 31.47
C LEU A 17 -23.39 -12.13 31.27
N PRO A 18 -22.97 -11.68 30.08
CA PRO A 18 -22.77 -10.26 29.81
C PRO A 18 -24.04 -9.47 30.18
N HIS A 19 -23.86 -8.32 30.83
CA HIS A 19 -24.96 -7.43 31.20
C HIS A 19 -25.84 -7.12 29.97
N PRO A 20 -27.18 -7.01 30.07
CA PRO A 20 -28.08 -6.74 28.95
C PRO A 20 -27.66 -5.54 28.07
N ASP A 21 -27.07 -4.51 28.67
CA ASP A 21 -26.57 -3.31 27.97
C ASP A 21 -25.36 -3.57 27.05
N SER A 22 -24.64 -4.68 27.25
CA SER A 22 -23.45 -5.04 26.45
C SER A 22 -23.77 -5.55 25.04
N TYR A 23 -25.04 -5.81 24.75
CA TYR A 23 -25.51 -6.35 23.47
C TYR A 23 -25.96 -5.26 22.48
N TYR A 24 -26.08 -4.01 22.94
CA TYR A 24 -26.38 -2.87 22.08
C TYR A 24 -25.10 -2.19 21.59
N ALA A 25 -25.11 -1.71 20.34
CA ALA A 25 -24.03 -0.88 19.84
C ALA A 25 -24.17 0.55 20.38
N MET A 26 -23.06 1.18 20.80
CA MET A 26 -23.08 2.59 21.24
C MET A 26 -22.99 3.52 20.04
N ARG A 27 -22.19 3.18 19.03
CA ARG A 27 -22.01 3.99 17.82
C ARG A 27 -22.19 3.13 16.57
N ILE A 28 -23.25 3.42 15.83
CA ILE A 28 -23.55 2.74 14.57
C ILE A 28 -23.28 3.69 13.41
N VAL A 29 -22.46 3.27 12.46
CA VAL A 29 -22.30 4.00 11.18
C VAL A 29 -23.16 3.33 10.11
N VAL A 30 -23.97 4.12 9.43
CA VAL A 30 -24.90 3.68 8.38
C VAL A 30 -24.67 4.51 7.13
N PRO A 31 -23.95 4.00 6.11
CA PRO A 31 -23.83 4.67 4.83
C PRO A 31 -25.19 4.72 4.11
N VAL A 32 -25.68 5.93 3.84
CA VAL A 32 -27.03 6.20 3.31
C VAL A 32 -26.96 6.92 1.96
N ALA A 33 -26.49 6.23 0.92
CA ALA A 33 -26.42 6.81 -0.43
C ALA A 33 -27.77 6.74 -1.18
N ASN A 34 -28.52 5.64 -1.03
CA ASN A 34 -29.78 5.41 -1.75
C ASN A 34 -30.99 5.80 -0.89
N PRO A 35 -31.79 6.82 -1.29
CA PRO A 35 -32.98 7.24 -0.54
C PRO A 35 -34.01 6.13 -0.32
N LYS A 36 -34.15 5.19 -1.27
CA LYS A 36 -35.13 4.10 -1.21
C LYS A 36 -34.85 3.10 -0.08
N THR A 37 -33.59 2.95 0.33
CA THR A 37 -33.18 2.00 1.37
C THR A 37 -32.71 2.68 2.65
N ALA A 38 -32.43 3.99 2.61
CA ALA A 38 -31.89 4.74 3.74
C ALA A 38 -32.77 4.61 4.99
N LEU A 39 -34.10 4.77 4.85
CA LEU A 39 -35.01 4.66 5.99
C LEU A 39 -34.99 3.25 6.61
N SER A 40 -35.01 2.20 5.80
CA SER A 40 -34.99 0.81 6.30
C SER A 40 -33.68 0.50 7.03
N LEU A 41 -32.54 1.00 6.52
CA LEU A 41 -31.24 0.88 7.19
C LEU A 41 -31.19 1.63 8.53
N LEU A 42 -31.74 2.85 8.57
CA LEU A 42 -31.79 3.65 9.79
C LEU A 42 -32.74 3.05 10.85
N LYS A 43 -33.87 2.47 10.42
CA LYS A 43 -34.77 1.71 11.31
C LYS A 43 -34.07 0.48 11.90
N LEU A 44 -33.33 -0.27 11.07
CA LEU A 44 -32.53 -1.38 11.55
C LEU A 44 -31.45 -0.92 12.54
N ALA A 45 -30.76 0.19 12.25
CA ALA A 45 -29.79 0.77 13.18
C ALA A 45 -30.45 1.14 14.52
N HIS A 46 -31.65 1.74 14.48
CA HIS A 46 -32.38 2.09 15.69
C HIS A 46 -32.73 0.88 16.57
N SER A 47 -33.05 -0.27 15.96
CA SER A 47 -33.29 -1.50 16.73
C SER A 47 -32.04 -2.12 17.36
N LEU A 48 -30.84 -1.73 16.93
CA LEU A 48 -29.56 -2.30 17.38
C LEU A 48 -28.73 -1.32 18.22
N VAL A 49 -29.11 -0.04 18.26
CA VAL A 49 -28.40 1.01 18.99
C VAL A 49 -28.87 1.07 20.44
N HIS A 50 -27.97 1.44 21.35
CA HIS A 50 -28.32 1.56 22.76
C HIS A 50 -29.44 2.61 22.96
N PRO A 51 -30.55 2.30 23.66
CA PRO A 51 -31.75 3.13 23.69
C PRO A 51 -31.55 4.58 24.17
N THR A 52 -30.72 4.79 25.20
CA THR A 52 -30.52 6.11 25.83
C THR A 52 -29.19 6.79 25.50
N LYS A 53 -28.11 6.02 25.32
CA LYS A 53 -26.74 6.53 25.14
C LYS A 53 -26.20 6.37 23.73
N GLY A 54 -26.88 5.61 22.89
CA GLY A 54 -26.35 5.25 21.58
C GLY A 54 -26.61 6.31 20.52
N LYS A 55 -25.75 6.34 19.50
CA LYS A 55 -25.77 7.32 18.41
C LYS A 55 -25.71 6.62 17.06
N ILE A 56 -26.55 7.05 16.13
CA ILE A 56 -26.56 6.58 14.74
C ILE A 56 -25.93 7.67 13.88
N ILE A 57 -24.83 7.35 13.21
CA ILE A 57 -24.15 8.22 12.26
C ILE A 57 -24.63 7.82 10.86
N ALA A 58 -25.57 8.58 10.32
CA ALA A 58 -25.98 8.46 8.94
C ALA A 58 -24.90 9.11 8.06
N LEU A 59 -24.18 8.33 7.27
CA LEU A 59 -23.06 8.81 6.47
C LEU A 59 -23.47 8.95 5.00
N PHE A 60 -23.42 10.17 4.47
CA PHE A 60 -23.51 10.43 3.04
C PHE A 60 -22.11 10.73 2.48
N VAL A 61 -21.68 9.94 1.49
CA VAL A 61 -20.43 10.19 0.78
C VAL A 61 -20.77 10.81 -0.57
N ASN A 62 -20.49 12.11 -0.69
CA ASN A 62 -20.68 12.84 -1.93
C ASN A 62 -19.52 12.49 -2.88
N ASN A 63 -19.85 11.75 -3.93
CA ASN A 63 -18.92 11.34 -4.99
C ASN A 63 -19.52 11.76 -6.35
N PRO A 64 -18.81 12.56 -7.17
CA PRO A 64 -19.27 12.96 -8.50
C PRO A 64 -19.64 11.80 -9.44
N ASP A 65 -18.96 10.66 -9.29
CA ASP A 65 -19.12 9.47 -10.13
C ASP A 65 -20.22 8.53 -9.61
N SER A 66 -20.81 8.83 -8.46
CA SER A 66 -21.88 8.03 -7.87
C SER A 66 -23.21 8.23 -8.62
N PRO A 67 -24.00 7.16 -8.83
CA PRO A 67 -25.37 7.29 -9.34
C PRO A 67 -26.30 8.06 -8.39
N TYR A 68 -25.86 8.30 -7.15
CA TYR A 68 -26.62 9.02 -6.11
C TYR A 68 -26.06 10.43 -5.82
N LYS A 69 -25.25 11.02 -6.70
CA LYS A 69 -24.62 12.34 -6.49
C LYS A 69 -25.61 13.46 -6.13
N ASP A 70 -26.83 13.41 -6.67
CA ASP A 70 -27.87 14.41 -6.44
C ASP A 70 -28.84 14.04 -5.30
N ALA A 71 -28.61 12.91 -4.60
CA ALA A 71 -29.52 12.38 -3.59
C ALA A 71 -29.43 13.07 -2.22
N LEU A 72 -28.44 13.96 -2.01
CA LEU A 72 -28.17 14.56 -0.70
C LEU A 72 -29.40 15.23 -0.09
N GLN A 73 -30.12 16.05 -0.86
CA GLN A 73 -31.31 16.76 -0.38
C GLN A 73 -32.43 15.81 0.07
N GLU A 74 -32.57 14.66 -0.59
CA GLU A 74 -33.57 13.65 -0.23
C GLU A 74 -33.16 12.91 1.04
N ILE A 75 -31.87 12.57 1.17
CA ILE A 75 -31.30 11.94 2.37
C ILE A 75 -31.39 12.86 3.58
N GLU A 76 -31.13 14.17 3.43
CA GLU A 76 -31.31 15.17 4.47
C GLU A 76 -32.75 15.16 5.01
N LYS A 77 -33.75 15.22 4.12
CA LYS A 77 -35.17 15.13 4.49
C LYS A 77 -35.51 13.82 5.23
N ILE A 78 -34.97 12.69 4.76
CA ILE A 78 -35.17 11.38 5.41
C ILE A 78 -34.59 11.38 6.83
N CYS A 79 -33.36 11.88 7.00
CA CYS A 79 -32.69 11.93 8.30
C CYS A 79 -33.37 12.91 9.26
N GLU A 80 -33.82 14.07 8.78
CA GLU A 80 -34.58 15.02 9.59
C GLU A 80 -35.91 14.44 10.07
N ASN A 81 -36.66 13.77 9.18
CA ASN A 81 -37.92 13.12 9.56
C ASN A 81 -37.69 11.97 10.54
N ALA A 82 -36.64 11.17 10.33
CA ALA A 82 -36.26 10.11 11.26
C ALA A 82 -35.88 10.68 12.64
N LYS A 83 -35.14 11.79 12.68
CA LYS A 83 -34.77 12.49 13.92
C LYS A 83 -35.99 13.06 14.65
N LYS A 84 -36.96 13.64 13.92
CA LYS A 84 -38.24 14.09 14.48
C LYS A 84 -39.05 12.95 15.10
N ASN A 85 -38.94 11.74 14.54
CA ASN A 85 -39.56 10.53 15.06
C ASN A 85 -38.76 9.88 16.22
N GLY A 86 -37.78 10.57 16.79
CA GLY A 86 -37.05 10.14 17.98
C GLY A 86 -35.81 9.27 17.74
N LEU A 87 -35.39 9.07 16.48
CA LEU A 87 -34.15 8.31 16.23
C LEU A 87 -32.91 9.18 16.57
N PRO A 88 -31.91 8.64 17.30
CA PRO A 88 -30.71 9.38 17.70
C PRO A 88 -29.70 9.52 16.55
N ILE A 89 -30.12 10.17 15.46
CA ILE A 89 -29.36 10.27 14.21
C ILE A 89 -28.58 11.58 14.12
N GLU A 90 -27.33 11.46 13.68
CA GLU A 90 -26.47 12.52 13.18
C GLU A 90 -26.15 12.24 11.70
N LEU A 91 -26.52 13.16 10.81
CA LEU A 91 -26.11 13.10 9.41
C LEU A 91 -24.71 13.71 9.28
N VAL A 92 -23.78 12.93 8.72
CA VAL A 92 -22.43 13.34 8.38
C VAL A 92 -22.27 13.25 6.87
N THR A 93 -21.82 14.34 6.26
CA THR A 93 -21.56 14.41 4.82
C THR A 93 -20.08 14.62 4.60
N ILE A 94 -19.46 13.77 3.77
CA ILE A 94 -18.07 13.92 3.34
C ILE A 94 -17.99 13.97 1.83
N VAL A 95 -16.98 14.65 1.30
CA VAL A 95 -16.65 14.60 -0.13
C VAL A 95 -15.53 13.59 -0.30
N SER A 96 -15.73 12.58 -1.14
CA SER A 96 -14.70 11.60 -1.46
C SER A 96 -14.94 11.03 -2.85
N HIS A 97 -13.87 10.93 -3.64
CA HIS A 97 -13.88 10.20 -4.91
C HIS A 97 -13.93 8.68 -4.73
N HIS A 98 -13.70 8.18 -3.51
CA HIS A 98 -13.76 6.75 -3.17
C HIS A 98 -14.73 6.52 -2.01
N VAL A 99 -15.93 6.00 -2.33
CA VAL A 99 -17.02 5.83 -1.37
C VAL A 99 -16.63 4.90 -0.23
N ALA A 100 -16.02 3.74 -0.56
CA ALA A 100 -15.59 2.77 0.44
C ALA A 100 -14.55 3.34 1.42
N ARG A 101 -13.57 4.10 0.92
CA ARG A 101 -12.54 4.74 1.75
C ARG A 101 -13.15 5.77 2.69
N GLY A 102 -14.03 6.62 2.17
CA GLY A 102 -14.74 7.61 2.98
C GLY A 102 -15.58 6.96 4.10
N ILE A 103 -16.23 5.83 3.81
CA ILE A 103 -16.92 5.04 4.84
C ILE A 103 -15.94 4.55 5.90
N LEU A 104 -14.83 3.93 5.49
CA LEU A 104 -13.83 3.39 6.41
C LEU A 104 -13.21 4.48 7.30
N ASP A 105 -12.88 5.64 6.74
CA ASP A 105 -12.29 6.75 7.49
C ASP A 105 -13.26 7.26 8.57
N ILE A 106 -14.55 7.43 8.26
CA ILE A 106 -15.56 7.83 9.25
C ILE A 106 -15.82 6.76 10.30
N THR A 107 -15.85 5.47 9.91
CA THR A 107 -16.01 4.39 10.89
C THR A 107 -14.86 4.38 11.92
N ARG A 108 -13.64 4.70 11.48
CA ARG A 108 -12.46 4.81 12.35
C ARG A 108 -12.51 6.10 13.19
N GLU A 109 -12.76 7.24 12.56
CA GLU A 109 -12.79 8.55 13.23
C GLU A 109 -13.85 8.59 14.34
N ARG A 110 -15.03 8.01 14.09
CA ARG A 110 -16.13 7.98 15.06
C ARG A 110 -16.06 6.81 16.04
N ASN A 111 -15.08 5.91 15.90
CA ASN A 111 -14.95 4.67 16.66
C ASN A 111 -16.27 3.87 16.66
N ALA A 112 -16.71 3.49 15.46
CA ALA A 112 -17.94 2.72 15.31
C ALA A 112 -17.80 1.32 15.94
N ASP A 113 -18.81 0.92 16.72
CA ASP A 113 -18.89 -0.45 17.26
C ASP A 113 -19.54 -1.40 16.25
N LEU A 114 -20.42 -0.85 15.42
CA LEU A 114 -21.19 -1.56 14.41
C LEU A 114 -21.28 -0.71 13.13
N THR A 115 -21.14 -1.34 11.97
CA THR A 115 -21.49 -0.73 10.69
C THR A 115 -22.58 -1.52 10.01
N ILE A 116 -23.57 -0.81 9.47
CA ILE A 116 -24.68 -1.42 8.71
C ILE A 116 -24.57 -0.97 7.25
N LEU A 117 -24.39 -1.93 6.35
CA LEU A 117 -24.28 -1.68 4.92
C LEU A 117 -25.52 -2.21 4.18
N GLY A 118 -26.08 -1.38 3.30
CA GLY A 118 -27.13 -1.81 2.39
C GLY A 118 -26.60 -2.69 1.26
N PHE A 119 -27.42 -3.65 0.85
CA PHE A 119 -27.19 -4.46 -0.33
C PHE A 119 -28.45 -4.50 -1.23
N GLN A 120 -28.24 -4.39 -2.54
CA GLN A 120 -29.28 -4.54 -3.55
C GLN A 120 -28.84 -5.60 -4.56
N VAL A 121 -29.78 -6.49 -4.93
CA VAL A 121 -29.55 -7.48 -5.97
C VAL A 121 -29.60 -6.78 -7.34
N PRO A 122 -28.56 -6.89 -8.18
CA PRO A 122 -28.56 -6.34 -9.54
C PRO A 122 -29.69 -6.96 -10.38
N LYS A 123 -30.36 -6.15 -11.21
CA LYS A 123 -31.48 -6.61 -12.07
C LYS A 123 -31.05 -7.46 -13.28
N ASP A 124 -29.77 -7.42 -13.68
CA ASP A 124 -29.31 -7.90 -15.00
C ASP A 124 -28.69 -9.31 -15.05
N GLY A 125 -28.95 -10.18 -14.07
CA GLY A 125 -28.57 -11.61 -14.14
C GLY A 125 -27.06 -11.92 -14.20
N LYS A 126 -26.18 -10.92 -14.14
CA LYS A 126 -24.74 -11.09 -13.95
C LYS A 126 -24.45 -11.66 -12.56
N LYS A 127 -23.28 -12.28 -12.40
CA LYS A 127 -22.78 -12.85 -11.13
C LYS A 127 -23.01 -11.84 -9.98
N ILE A 128 -23.86 -12.19 -9.03
CA ILE A 128 -24.30 -11.30 -7.94
C ILE A 128 -23.14 -11.21 -6.94
N THR A 129 -22.34 -10.15 -7.03
CA THR A 129 -21.37 -9.78 -5.99
C THR A 129 -22.01 -8.75 -5.04
N LEU A 130 -21.59 -8.69 -3.77
CA LEU A 130 -21.82 -7.46 -3.00
C LEU A 130 -21.20 -6.33 -3.83
N GLY A 131 -21.95 -5.26 -4.09
CA GLY A 131 -21.41 -4.15 -4.90
C GLY A 131 -20.05 -3.69 -4.41
N ASP A 132 -19.23 -3.12 -5.30
CA ASP A 132 -17.79 -2.89 -5.07
C ASP A 132 -17.51 -2.15 -3.75
N VAL A 133 -18.37 -1.19 -3.39
CA VAL A 133 -18.31 -0.45 -2.11
C VAL A 133 -18.51 -1.37 -0.90
N THR A 134 -19.58 -2.17 -0.90
CA THR A 134 -19.93 -3.01 0.25
C THR A 134 -18.89 -4.11 0.47
N GLU A 135 -18.34 -4.70 -0.61
CA GLU A 135 -17.27 -5.69 -0.50
C GLU A 135 -15.96 -5.06 0.01
N ALA A 136 -15.58 -3.90 -0.53
CA ALA A 136 -14.35 -3.20 -0.10
C ALA A 136 -14.40 -2.82 1.39
N VAL A 137 -15.55 -2.33 1.86
CA VAL A 137 -15.75 -2.00 3.29
C VAL A 137 -15.76 -3.26 4.15
N ALA A 138 -16.52 -4.29 3.74
CA ALA A 138 -16.68 -5.51 4.54
C ALA A 138 -15.36 -6.24 4.82
N ARG A 139 -14.40 -6.15 3.87
CA ARG A 139 -13.08 -6.78 3.94
C ARG A 139 -12.14 -6.13 4.95
N VAL A 140 -12.31 -4.84 5.25
CA VAL A 140 -11.38 -4.05 6.07
C VAL A 140 -11.92 -3.74 7.46
N ILE A 141 -13.24 -3.76 7.66
CA ILE A 141 -13.88 -3.47 8.95
C ILE A 141 -13.43 -4.46 10.05
N SER A 142 -12.92 -3.91 11.15
CA SER A 142 -12.44 -4.65 12.33
C SER A 142 -13.49 -4.85 13.43
N HIS A 143 -14.60 -4.11 13.38
CA HIS A 143 -15.71 -4.16 14.33
C HIS A 143 -16.90 -4.96 13.77
N ASP A 144 -18.03 -4.98 14.48
CA ASP A 144 -19.19 -5.75 14.05
C ASP A 144 -19.77 -5.15 12.75
N LEU A 145 -20.24 -6.02 11.86
CA LEU A 145 -20.74 -5.65 10.55
C LEU A 145 -22.08 -6.34 10.28
N VAL A 146 -23.06 -5.55 9.86
CA VAL A 146 -24.34 -6.05 9.36
C VAL A 146 -24.47 -5.69 7.89
N VAL A 147 -24.67 -6.69 7.03
CA VAL A 147 -25.09 -6.46 5.65
C VAL A 147 -26.59 -6.69 5.57
N TYR A 148 -27.34 -5.67 5.17
CA TYR A 148 -28.79 -5.69 5.16
C TYR A 148 -29.36 -5.55 3.75
N ARG A 149 -30.26 -6.47 3.40
CA ARG A 149 -31.07 -6.45 2.19
C ARG A 149 -32.53 -6.31 2.61
N SER A 150 -33.14 -5.17 2.30
CA SER A 150 -34.57 -4.94 2.54
C SER A 150 -35.40 -5.40 1.34
N ASN A 151 -36.52 -6.04 1.60
CA ASN A 151 -37.55 -6.30 0.59
C ASN A 151 -38.68 -5.26 0.59
N ASN A 152 -38.59 -4.22 1.45
CA ASN A 152 -39.62 -3.20 1.68
C ASN A 152 -41.00 -3.72 2.12
N GLU A 153 -41.18 -5.02 2.30
CA GLU A 153 -42.35 -5.64 2.91
C GLU A 153 -42.36 -5.46 4.44
N ALA A 154 -43.56 -5.47 5.03
CA ALA A 154 -43.71 -5.43 6.47
C ALA A 154 -43.23 -6.76 7.10
N ILE A 155 -42.40 -6.65 8.15
CA ILE A 155 -41.85 -7.82 8.83
C ILE A 155 -42.95 -8.46 9.70
N GLU A 156 -43.28 -9.73 9.44
CA GLU A 156 -44.26 -10.49 10.22
C GLU A 156 -43.61 -11.34 11.32
N ARG A 157 -42.39 -11.83 11.07
CA ARG A 157 -41.61 -12.66 12.00
C ARG A 157 -40.13 -12.59 11.69
N ILE A 158 -39.31 -12.91 12.69
CA ILE A 158 -37.85 -12.92 12.58
C ILE A 158 -37.38 -14.37 12.61
N VAL A 159 -36.60 -14.79 11.64
CA VAL A 159 -36.12 -16.17 11.51
C VAL A 159 -34.60 -16.23 11.68
N VAL A 160 -34.13 -17.03 12.62
CA VAL A 160 -32.71 -17.26 12.88
C VAL A 160 -32.36 -18.70 12.52
N PRO A 161 -31.63 -18.95 11.42
CA PRO A 161 -31.17 -20.29 11.09
C PRO A 161 -30.11 -20.76 12.09
N ALA A 162 -30.38 -21.87 12.76
CA ALA A 162 -29.45 -22.48 13.71
C ALA A 162 -28.26 -23.08 12.95
N THR A 163 -27.04 -22.64 13.29
CA THR A 163 -25.78 -23.08 12.68
C THR A 163 -24.86 -23.69 13.73
N THR A 164 -23.82 -22.97 14.17
CA THR A 164 -22.96 -23.35 15.29
C THR A 164 -23.47 -22.71 16.58
N LEU A 165 -22.99 -23.21 17.72
CA LEU A 165 -23.39 -22.71 19.05
C LEU A 165 -23.19 -21.19 19.17
N GLU A 166 -21.96 -20.71 18.94
CA GLU A 166 -21.60 -19.30 19.13
C GLU A 166 -22.27 -18.40 18.08
N ASN A 167 -22.35 -18.85 16.83
CA ASN A 167 -23.01 -18.07 15.77
C ASN A 167 -24.51 -17.94 16.02
N THR A 168 -25.17 -19.03 16.42
CA THR A 168 -26.62 -19.02 16.71
C THR A 168 -26.91 -18.13 17.91
N ARG A 169 -26.10 -18.22 18.98
CA ARG A 169 -26.23 -17.35 20.16
C ARG A 169 -26.10 -15.87 19.77
N MET A 170 -25.08 -15.52 18.98
CA MET A 170 -24.88 -14.16 18.49
C MET A 170 -26.05 -13.65 17.64
N ALA A 171 -26.52 -14.42 16.66
CA ALA A 171 -27.67 -14.02 15.85
C ALA A 171 -28.95 -13.89 16.67
N MET A 172 -29.14 -14.77 17.67
CA MET A 172 -30.33 -14.76 18.50
C MET A 172 -30.41 -13.51 19.39
N ILE A 173 -29.29 -13.06 19.94
CA ILE A 173 -29.21 -11.79 20.69
C ILE A 173 -29.71 -10.63 19.82
N HIS A 174 -29.20 -10.51 18.60
CA HIS A 174 -29.65 -9.46 17.68
C HIS A 174 -31.12 -9.64 17.25
N ALA A 175 -31.57 -10.88 17.05
CA ALA A 175 -32.96 -11.18 16.72
C ALA A 175 -33.94 -10.82 17.84
N LEU A 176 -33.56 -10.99 19.11
CA LEU A 176 -34.36 -10.57 20.26
C LEU A 176 -34.50 -9.05 20.35
N HIS A 177 -33.42 -8.29 20.10
CA HIS A 177 -33.51 -6.83 20.02
C HIS A 177 -34.42 -6.38 18.87
N LEU A 178 -34.30 -7.03 17.72
CA LEU A 178 -35.19 -6.79 16.58
C LEU A 178 -36.64 -7.15 16.93
N SER A 179 -36.87 -8.22 17.67
CA SER A 179 -38.19 -8.67 18.11
C SER A 179 -38.86 -7.65 19.02
N GLN A 180 -38.12 -7.09 19.99
CA GLN A 180 -38.62 -6.02 20.85
C GLN A 180 -38.95 -4.76 20.04
N ALA A 181 -38.10 -4.38 19.09
CA ALA A 181 -38.29 -3.19 18.27
C ALA A 181 -39.47 -3.30 17.28
N TYR A 182 -39.65 -4.47 16.66
CA TYR A 182 -40.73 -4.71 15.69
C TYR A 182 -42.00 -5.28 16.33
N GLN A 183 -41.94 -5.73 17.59
CA GLN A 183 -42.99 -6.47 18.29
C GLN A 183 -43.43 -7.72 17.50
N LYS A 184 -42.45 -8.52 17.04
CA LYS A 184 -42.67 -9.72 16.22
C LYS A 184 -41.99 -10.94 16.82
N PRO A 185 -42.55 -12.15 16.65
CA PRO A 185 -41.98 -13.37 17.21
C PRO A 185 -40.65 -13.73 16.54
N VAL A 186 -39.77 -14.42 17.29
CA VAL A 186 -38.50 -14.98 16.80
C VAL A 186 -38.65 -16.48 16.63
N ILE A 187 -38.24 -17.00 15.47
CA ILE A 187 -38.21 -18.43 15.18
C ILE A 187 -36.76 -18.88 15.03
N ALA A 188 -36.32 -19.79 15.90
CA ALA A 188 -35.09 -20.55 15.72
C ALA A 188 -35.34 -21.71 14.75
N LEU A 189 -34.79 -21.63 13.54
CA LEU A 189 -34.98 -22.60 12.48
C LEU A 189 -33.86 -23.64 12.47
N PHE A 190 -34.19 -24.90 12.75
CA PHE A 190 -33.26 -26.02 12.67
C PHE A 190 -33.45 -26.78 11.35
N VAL A 191 -32.41 -26.85 10.53
CA VAL A 191 -32.43 -27.61 9.27
C VAL A 191 -31.71 -28.93 9.46
N LYS A 192 -32.45 -30.04 9.31
CA LYS A 192 -31.90 -31.39 9.31
C LYS A 192 -31.51 -31.76 7.88
N ASP A 193 -30.21 -31.90 7.65
CA ASP A 193 -29.64 -32.28 6.35
C ASP A 193 -29.89 -33.77 6.04
N HIS A 194 -30.48 -34.06 4.88
CA HIS A 194 -30.72 -35.41 4.37
C HIS A 194 -29.44 -36.24 4.16
N LYS A 195 -28.27 -35.60 3.97
CA LYS A 195 -27.01 -36.31 3.72
C LYS A 195 -26.33 -36.84 4.98
N ILE A 196 -26.76 -36.43 6.17
CA ILE A 196 -26.19 -36.91 7.44
C ILE A 196 -26.94 -38.18 7.87
N HIS A 197 -26.87 -39.21 7.03
CA HIS A 197 -27.22 -40.57 7.38
C HIS A 197 -26.03 -41.47 7.05
N TYR A 198 -25.33 -41.89 8.11
CA TYR A 198 -24.36 -43.01 8.16
C TYR A 198 -23.13 -42.92 7.25
N ALA A 199 -22.10 -42.14 7.61
CA ALA A 199 -20.79 -42.23 6.93
C ALA A 199 -19.56 -41.69 7.71
N ASP A 200 -19.46 -41.82 9.04
CA ASP A 200 -18.16 -41.77 9.73
C ASP A 200 -18.23 -42.48 11.10
N PRO A 201 -17.51 -43.59 11.32
CA PRO A 201 -17.43 -44.26 12.62
C PRO A 201 -16.78 -43.41 13.72
N ASN A 202 -16.04 -42.35 13.37
CA ASN A 202 -15.23 -41.57 14.30
C ASN A 202 -15.76 -40.14 14.59
N HIS A 203 -16.80 -39.65 13.88
CA HIS A 203 -17.44 -38.36 14.15
C HIS A 203 -18.93 -38.52 14.52
N THR A 204 -19.16 -38.99 15.74
CA THR A 204 -20.49 -39.24 16.31
C THR A 204 -20.95 -38.10 17.22
N ASN A 205 -21.21 -36.91 16.66
CA ASN A 205 -22.13 -35.99 17.30
C ASN A 205 -23.47 -36.04 16.57
N PRO A 206 -24.44 -36.80 17.08
CA PRO A 206 -25.73 -36.90 16.41
C PRO A 206 -26.48 -35.56 16.45
N PHE A 207 -27.34 -35.32 15.44
CA PHE A 207 -28.11 -34.08 15.28
C PHE A 207 -28.81 -33.62 16.58
N TRP A 208 -29.35 -34.55 17.36
CA TRP A 208 -29.99 -34.25 18.65
C TRP A 208 -29.04 -33.69 19.71
N LEU A 209 -27.76 -34.08 19.71
CA LEU A 209 -26.76 -33.58 20.67
C LEU A 209 -26.30 -32.17 20.32
N GLN A 210 -26.04 -31.88 19.04
CA GLN A 210 -25.74 -30.53 18.57
C GLN A 210 -26.94 -29.60 18.80
N ARG A 211 -28.15 -30.10 18.52
CA ARG A 211 -29.40 -29.41 18.81
C ARG A 211 -29.54 -29.10 20.30
N SER A 212 -29.34 -30.07 21.20
CA SER A 212 -29.45 -29.85 22.64
C SER A 212 -28.56 -28.71 23.12
N ARG A 213 -27.29 -28.66 22.66
CA ARG A 213 -26.37 -27.58 23.01
C ARG A 213 -26.85 -26.22 22.52
N ILE A 214 -27.34 -26.14 21.28
CA ILE A 214 -27.88 -24.90 20.72
C ILE A 214 -29.16 -24.48 21.45
N TYR A 215 -30.02 -25.44 21.80
CA TYR A 215 -31.20 -25.20 22.63
C TYR A 215 -30.79 -24.60 23.98
N ASP A 216 -29.85 -25.22 24.70
CA ASP A 216 -29.38 -24.70 25.98
C ASP A 216 -28.80 -23.28 25.86
N ALA A 217 -28.10 -22.98 24.76
CA ALA A 217 -27.60 -21.63 24.48
C ALA A 217 -28.68 -20.61 24.13
N ILE A 218 -29.78 -21.03 23.51
CA ILE A 218 -30.92 -20.15 23.19
C ILE A 218 -31.72 -19.88 24.46
N TYR A 219 -32.05 -20.91 25.24
CA TYR A 219 -32.85 -20.79 26.46
C TYR A 219 -32.09 -20.16 27.64
N SER A 220 -30.76 -20.04 27.57
CA SER A 220 -29.98 -19.26 28.52
C SER A 220 -29.96 -17.76 28.21
N LEU A 221 -30.52 -17.31 27.08
CA LEU A 221 -30.64 -15.89 26.77
C LEU A 221 -31.78 -15.23 27.57
N PRO A 222 -31.64 -13.93 27.89
CA PRO A 222 -32.76 -13.11 28.37
C PRO A 222 -33.92 -13.14 27.38
N ASP A 223 -35.16 -13.07 27.86
CA ASP A 223 -36.39 -13.05 27.02
C ASP A 223 -36.56 -14.25 26.08
N SER A 224 -35.95 -15.40 26.41
CA SER A 224 -36.07 -16.62 25.62
C SER A 224 -37.50 -17.18 25.50
N GLU A 225 -38.43 -16.70 26.33
CA GLU A 225 -39.86 -17.03 26.26
C GLU A 225 -40.52 -16.60 24.94
N ASN A 226 -39.95 -15.63 24.23
CA ASN A 226 -40.46 -15.13 22.94
C ASN A 226 -39.89 -15.88 21.72
N ILE A 227 -39.13 -16.96 21.96
CA ILE A 227 -38.46 -17.73 20.91
C ILE A 227 -39.23 -19.02 20.64
N GLU A 228 -39.79 -19.12 19.44
CA GLU A 228 -40.35 -20.35 18.89
C GLU A 228 -39.23 -21.17 18.22
N THR A 229 -39.37 -22.50 18.19
CA THR A 229 -38.38 -23.38 17.55
C THR A 229 -39.04 -24.26 16.51
N GLU A 230 -38.53 -24.22 15.29
CA GLU A 230 -39.07 -24.98 14.15
C GLU A 230 -38.01 -25.90 13.55
N ILE A 231 -38.43 -27.07 13.07
CA ILE A 231 -37.54 -28.06 12.47
C ILE A 231 -38.05 -28.43 11.09
N ILE A 232 -37.17 -28.33 10.11
CA ILE A 232 -37.45 -28.73 8.75
C ILE A 232 -36.39 -29.71 8.26
N GLU A 233 -36.77 -30.57 7.33
CA GLU A 233 -35.82 -31.40 6.61
C GLU A 233 -35.56 -30.78 5.22
N ALA A 234 -34.28 -30.64 4.86
CA ALA A 234 -33.88 -30.09 3.58
C ALA A 234 -32.51 -30.64 3.13
N GLN A 235 -32.14 -30.40 1.88
CA GLN A 235 -30.86 -30.84 1.33
C GLN A 235 -29.66 -30.06 1.86
N ASP A 236 -29.84 -28.79 2.18
CA ASP A 236 -28.85 -27.91 2.81
C ASP A 236 -29.56 -26.74 3.50
N LEU A 237 -28.82 -25.96 4.28
CA LEU A 237 -29.33 -24.81 5.01
C LEU A 237 -30.00 -23.77 4.09
N VAL A 238 -29.42 -23.53 2.90
CA VAL A 238 -29.91 -22.55 1.94
C VAL A 238 -31.30 -22.96 1.43
N SER A 239 -31.45 -24.22 1.04
CA SER A 239 -32.70 -24.78 0.54
C SER A 239 -33.77 -24.81 1.63
N GLY A 240 -33.38 -25.07 2.88
CA GLY A 240 -34.27 -25.01 4.03
C GLY A 240 -34.77 -23.59 4.32
N ILE A 241 -33.89 -22.58 4.26
CA ILE A 241 -34.30 -21.18 4.39
C ILE A 241 -35.28 -20.81 3.27
N GLN A 242 -34.99 -21.23 2.03
CA GLN A 242 -35.84 -20.94 0.88
C GLN A 242 -37.21 -21.60 0.95
N SER A 243 -37.33 -22.81 1.50
CA SER A 243 -38.61 -23.52 1.61
C SER A 243 -39.48 -23.04 2.77
N PHE A 244 -38.87 -22.59 3.87
CA PHE A 244 -39.59 -22.18 5.08
C PHE A 244 -39.92 -20.68 5.14
N CYS A 245 -39.00 -19.84 4.66
CA CYS A 245 -39.15 -18.39 4.78
C CYS A 245 -40.06 -17.83 3.68
N LYS A 246 -40.79 -16.78 4.03
CA LYS A 246 -41.64 -15.99 3.13
C LYS A 246 -41.01 -14.61 2.86
N ASP A 247 -41.58 -13.88 1.92
CA ASP A 247 -41.14 -12.53 1.56
C ASP A 247 -41.32 -11.50 2.69
N THR A 248 -42.20 -11.80 3.65
CA THR A 248 -42.52 -11.01 4.87
C THR A 248 -41.61 -11.34 6.06
N ASP A 249 -40.68 -12.30 5.92
CA ASP A 249 -39.79 -12.71 7.02
C ASP A 249 -38.51 -11.86 7.04
N LEU A 250 -38.02 -11.54 8.25
CA LEU A 250 -36.66 -11.02 8.44
C LEU A 250 -35.73 -12.17 8.85
N ILE A 251 -34.85 -12.57 7.95
CA ILE A 251 -33.85 -13.61 8.19
C ILE A 251 -32.61 -12.96 8.82
N VAL A 252 -32.19 -13.46 9.98
CA VAL A 252 -30.96 -13.03 10.66
C VAL A 252 -29.95 -14.16 10.58
N TYR A 253 -28.95 -13.99 9.72
CA TYR A 253 -27.96 -15.03 9.44
C TYR A 253 -26.59 -14.67 10.03
N PRO A 254 -26.06 -15.46 10.98
CA PRO A 254 -24.73 -15.23 11.51
C PRO A 254 -23.65 -15.80 10.60
N VAL A 255 -22.53 -15.10 10.54
CA VAL A 255 -21.32 -15.54 9.85
C VAL A 255 -20.19 -15.59 10.86
N GLY A 256 -19.62 -16.79 11.03
CA GLY A 256 -18.46 -17.00 11.89
C GLY A 256 -17.19 -16.40 11.29
N PHE A 257 -16.24 -16.01 12.14
CA PHE A 257 -14.90 -15.67 11.72
C PHE A 257 -14.17 -16.97 11.33
N GLN A 258 -14.03 -17.24 10.03
CA GLN A 258 -13.34 -18.44 9.56
C GLN A 258 -11.89 -18.06 9.24
N GLN A 259 -10.96 -18.47 10.11
CA GLN A 259 -9.52 -18.44 9.86
C GLN A 259 -9.17 -19.50 8.79
N ASP A 260 -9.63 -19.32 7.55
CA ASP A 260 -9.10 -20.12 6.44
C ASP A 260 -7.89 -19.39 5.85
N GLU A 261 -6.73 -20.04 5.89
CA GLU A 261 -5.41 -19.57 5.44
C GLU A 261 -5.31 -19.24 3.94
N ASP A 262 -6.41 -19.33 3.18
CA ASP A 262 -6.46 -19.04 1.74
C ASP A 262 -6.92 -17.60 1.47
N LEU A 263 -6.00 -16.66 1.68
CA LEU A 263 -6.17 -15.21 1.61
C LEU A 263 -6.67 -14.61 0.28
N ASP A 264 -6.82 -15.38 -0.80
CA ASP A 264 -7.00 -14.79 -2.13
C ASP A 264 -8.42 -14.90 -2.74
N ARG A 265 -9.35 -15.73 -2.23
CA ARG A 265 -10.62 -15.93 -2.97
C ARG A 265 -11.90 -16.28 -2.20
N LYS A 266 -11.90 -16.58 -0.91
CA LYS A 266 -13.16 -16.88 -0.24
C LYS A 266 -13.85 -15.57 0.13
N TRP A 267 -15.04 -15.37 -0.43
CA TRP A 267 -15.93 -14.24 -0.18
C TRP A 267 -16.00 -13.93 1.33
N VAL A 268 -16.09 -12.64 1.72
CA VAL A 268 -15.92 -12.15 3.11
C VAL A 268 -16.79 -12.90 4.13
N PHE A 269 -17.91 -13.48 3.68
CA PHE A 269 -18.85 -14.21 4.53
C PHE A 269 -18.96 -15.72 4.24
N GLY A 270 -18.16 -16.28 3.34
CA GLY A 270 -18.17 -17.69 2.96
C GLY A 270 -19.29 -18.10 1.97
N PRO A 271 -19.13 -19.21 1.22
CA PRO A 271 -20.00 -19.56 0.09
C PRO A 271 -21.48 -19.79 0.46
N ALA A 272 -21.76 -20.19 1.71
CA ALA A 272 -23.13 -20.38 2.19
C ALA A 272 -23.89 -19.05 2.30
N ALA A 273 -23.30 -18.03 2.93
CA ALA A 273 -23.93 -16.72 3.02
C ALA A 273 -24.14 -16.09 1.63
N GLU A 274 -23.34 -16.44 0.62
CA GLU A 274 -23.45 -15.87 -0.75
C GLU A 274 -24.73 -16.38 -1.40
N ARG A 275 -24.95 -17.68 -1.25
CA ARG A 275 -26.17 -18.32 -1.70
C ARG A 275 -27.39 -17.80 -0.93
N ILE A 276 -27.30 -17.60 0.38
CA ILE A 276 -28.40 -17.05 1.20
C ILE A 276 -28.72 -15.61 0.79
N LEU A 277 -27.70 -14.75 0.65
CA LEU A 277 -27.86 -13.36 0.21
C LEU A 277 -28.55 -13.24 -1.15
N ARG A 278 -28.33 -14.23 -2.02
CA ARG A 278 -28.94 -14.32 -3.33
C ARG A 278 -30.36 -14.90 -3.31
N LEU A 279 -30.58 -15.97 -2.57
CA LEU A 279 -31.76 -16.84 -2.73
C LEU A 279 -32.80 -16.69 -1.63
N ALA A 280 -32.48 -16.03 -0.51
CA ALA A 280 -33.45 -15.76 0.53
C ALA A 280 -34.67 -15.00 -0.04
N PRO A 281 -35.90 -15.34 0.35
CA PRO A 281 -37.12 -14.67 -0.14
C PRO A 281 -37.38 -13.31 0.53
N GLY A 282 -37.23 -13.24 1.86
CA GLY A 282 -37.53 -12.03 2.65
C GLY A 282 -36.40 -11.04 2.86
N SER A 283 -36.58 -10.13 3.82
CA SER A 283 -35.50 -9.24 4.26
C SER A 283 -34.39 -10.06 4.92
N LEU A 284 -33.13 -9.69 4.71
CA LEU A 284 -31.98 -10.45 5.21
C LEU A 284 -30.98 -9.53 5.90
N ALA A 285 -30.61 -9.87 7.14
CA ALA A 285 -29.50 -9.28 7.87
C ALA A 285 -28.42 -10.33 8.09
N ILE A 286 -27.28 -10.16 7.43
CA ILE A 286 -26.09 -10.99 7.66
C ILE A 286 -25.23 -10.31 8.71
N ILE A 287 -24.95 -11.01 9.81
CA ILE A 287 -24.20 -10.47 10.95
C ILE A 287 -22.83 -11.13 11.01
N ARG A 288 -21.77 -10.30 11.00
CA ARG A 288 -20.39 -10.72 11.21
C ARG A 288 -19.84 -10.01 12.44
N ARG A 289 -19.28 -10.77 13.37
CA ARG A 289 -18.60 -10.23 14.56
C ARG A 289 -17.21 -9.72 14.18
N GLY A 290 -16.81 -8.57 14.75
CA GLY A 290 -15.44 -8.08 14.68
C GLY A 290 -14.48 -8.97 15.46
N ASN A 291 -13.22 -9.04 15.05
CA ASN A 291 -12.21 -9.83 15.76
C ASN A 291 -11.87 -9.15 17.10
N LYS A 292 -12.45 -9.63 18.20
CA LYS A 292 -12.19 -9.12 19.57
C LYS A 292 -11.10 -9.91 20.32
N GLN A 293 -10.58 -11.01 19.77
CA GLN A 293 -9.49 -11.82 20.34
C GLN A 293 -8.21 -11.64 19.52
N ALA A 294 -7.69 -10.42 19.45
CA ALA A 294 -6.37 -10.19 18.87
C ALA A 294 -5.28 -10.49 19.92
N THR A 295 -4.45 -11.49 19.66
CA THR A 295 -3.20 -11.77 20.40
C THR A 295 -2.29 -10.53 20.37
N LEU A 296 -1.36 -10.37 21.32
CA LEU A 296 -0.47 -9.20 21.40
C LEU A 296 0.29 -8.94 20.07
N LEU A 297 0.67 -10.02 19.36
CA LEU A 297 1.25 -9.97 18.01
C LEU A 297 0.27 -9.49 16.93
N GLU A 298 -1.01 -9.86 17.03
CA GLU A 298 -2.07 -9.37 16.14
C GLU A 298 -2.48 -7.95 16.48
N GLN A 299 -2.34 -7.49 17.72
CA GLN A 299 -2.54 -6.08 18.10
C GLN A 299 -1.45 -5.19 17.51
N LEU A 300 -0.20 -5.65 17.53
CA LEU A 300 0.91 -4.99 16.84
C LEU A 300 0.74 -5.04 15.31
N ALA A 301 0.34 -6.18 14.76
CA ALA A 301 0.03 -6.30 13.33
C ALA A 301 -1.15 -5.42 12.91
N ASN A 302 -2.21 -5.33 13.72
CA ASN A 302 -3.37 -4.47 13.50
C ASN A 302 -3.02 -2.98 13.67
N GLN A 303 -2.07 -2.61 14.53
CA GLN A 303 -1.53 -1.25 14.56
C GLN A 303 -0.75 -0.92 13.30
N ILE A 304 0.05 -1.86 12.80
CA ILE A 304 0.78 -1.73 11.54
C ILE A 304 -0.19 -1.70 10.33
N GLU A 305 -1.28 -2.47 10.35
CA GLU A 305 -2.34 -2.44 9.34
C GLU A 305 -3.21 -1.18 9.42
N ARG A 306 -3.43 -0.63 10.63
CA ARG A 306 -4.05 0.71 10.79
C ARG A 306 -3.21 1.79 10.12
N LEU A 307 -1.89 1.61 10.11
CA LEU A 307 -0.93 2.48 9.41
C LEU A 307 -0.72 2.10 7.94
N ARG A 308 -1.13 0.91 7.47
CA ARG A 308 -1.09 0.55 6.05
C ARG A 308 -2.26 1.19 5.30
N PRO A 309 -2.01 2.14 4.39
CA PRO A 309 -3.02 2.53 3.43
C PRO A 309 -3.13 1.44 2.36
N MET A 310 -3.94 0.42 2.60
CA MET A 310 -4.38 -0.44 1.51
C MET A 310 -5.27 0.37 0.58
N LEU A 311 -4.88 0.41 -0.70
CA LEU A 311 -5.72 1.00 -1.74
C LEU A 311 -6.98 0.15 -1.90
N THR A 312 -8.13 0.81 -2.03
CA THR A 312 -9.39 0.20 -2.44
C THR A 312 -9.29 -0.34 -3.87
N ILE A 313 -10.25 -1.18 -4.29
CA ILE A 313 -10.21 -1.79 -5.64
C ILE A 313 -10.25 -0.70 -6.72
N ASP A 314 -11.06 0.34 -6.54
CA ASP A 314 -11.20 1.46 -7.48
C ASP A 314 -9.92 2.30 -7.54
N GLU A 315 -9.31 2.62 -6.40
CA GLU A 315 -8.02 3.33 -6.32
C GLU A 315 -6.91 2.55 -7.03
N ARG A 316 -6.87 1.22 -6.88
CA ARG A 316 -5.89 0.38 -7.58
C ARG A 316 -6.06 0.45 -9.09
N THR A 317 -7.30 0.38 -9.58
CA THR A 317 -7.57 0.43 -11.02
C THR A 317 -7.23 1.80 -11.61
N GLU A 318 -7.48 2.87 -10.88
CA GLU A 318 -7.20 4.23 -11.31
C GLU A 318 -5.70 4.55 -11.31
N VAL A 319 -5.00 4.27 -10.21
CA VAL A 319 -3.54 4.40 -10.13
C VAL A 319 -2.88 3.56 -11.23
N MET A 320 -3.42 2.36 -11.51
CA MET A 320 -2.93 1.51 -12.59
C MET A 320 -3.16 2.12 -13.99
N GLN A 321 -4.33 2.70 -14.24
CA GLN A 321 -4.62 3.39 -15.50
C GLN A 321 -3.76 4.63 -15.71
N GLU A 322 -3.62 5.46 -14.67
CA GLU A 322 -2.79 6.66 -14.67
C GLU A 322 -1.32 6.29 -14.91
N THR A 323 -0.81 5.29 -14.21
CA THR A 323 0.58 4.82 -14.37
C THR A 323 0.84 4.23 -15.76
N ILE A 324 -0.11 3.50 -16.35
CA ILE A 324 0.00 2.97 -17.73
C ILE A 324 -0.03 4.08 -18.78
N ASN A 325 -0.83 5.13 -18.55
CA ASN A 325 -0.92 6.27 -19.46
C ASN A 325 0.34 7.15 -19.39
N LEU A 326 0.89 7.33 -18.19
CA LEU A 326 2.12 8.08 -17.92
C LEU A 326 3.41 7.35 -18.38
N ALA A 327 3.34 6.05 -18.63
CA ALA A 327 4.48 5.26 -19.14
C ALA A 327 4.83 5.55 -20.62
N ARG A 328 4.02 6.32 -21.36
CA ARG A 328 4.25 6.59 -22.79
C ARG A 328 5.08 7.87 -23.00
N ALA A 329 6.09 7.78 -23.85
CA ALA A 329 6.76 8.96 -24.42
C ALA A 329 5.76 9.73 -25.30
N ASN A 330 5.15 10.77 -24.74
CA ASN A 330 4.30 11.71 -25.48
C ASN A 330 5.11 12.95 -25.90
N THR A 331 4.55 13.79 -26.78
CA THR A 331 5.21 15.01 -27.25
C THR A 331 5.62 15.92 -26.09
N ASN A 332 4.78 16.04 -25.06
CA ASN A 332 5.06 16.86 -23.88
C ASN A 332 6.30 16.34 -23.12
N PHE A 333 6.44 15.03 -22.96
CA PHE A 333 7.61 14.40 -22.33
C PHE A 333 8.89 14.77 -23.07
N ILE A 334 8.89 14.66 -24.41
CA ILE A 334 10.06 14.95 -25.24
C ILE A 334 10.44 16.43 -25.17
N VAL A 335 9.47 17.34 -25.26
CA VAL A 335 9.73 18.78 -25.19
C VAL A 335 10.26 19.16 -23.81
N MET A 336 9.61 18.70 -22.74
CA MET A 336 10.00 19.04 -21.37
C MET A 336 11.37 18.48 -21.00
N ILE A 337 11.69 17.25 -21.43
CA ILE A 337 13.00 16.67 -21.14
C ILE A 337 14.12 17.32 -21.97
N MET A 338 13.83 17.77 -23.19
CA MET A 338 14.77 18.56 -24.00
C MET A 338 15.03 19.94 -23.36
N LEU A 339 13.99 20.66 -22.94
CA LEU A 339 14.16 21.95 -22.27
C LEU A 339 14.89 21.81 -20.94
N SER A 340 14.54 20.78 -20.15
CA SER A 340 15.23 20.45 -18.91
C SER A 340 16.70 20.12 -19.15
N SER A 341 17.03 19.32 -20.18
CA SER A 341 18.43 19.01 -20.47
C SER A 341 19.21 20.25 -20.89
N ILE A 342 18.68 21.12 -21.75
CA ILE A 342 19.33 22.39 -22.12
C ILE A 342 19.63 23.23 -20.87
N LEU A 343 18.63 23.44 -20.00
CA LEU A 343 18.78 24.22 -18.78
C LEU A 343 19.79 23.58 -17.82
N ALA A 344 19.74 22.26 -17.63
CA ALA A 344 20.65 21.53 -16.76
C ALA A 344 22.09 21.57 -17.30
N THR A 345 22.28 21.38 -18.61
CA THR A 345 23.59 21.50 -19.24
C THR A 345 24.15 22.90 -19.04
N VAL A 346 23.39 23.95 -19.35
CA VAL A 346 23.82 25.34 -19.14
C VAL A 346 24.14 25.61 -17.67
N GLY A 347 23.31 25.13 -16.74
CA GLY A 347 23.56 25.26 -15.30
C GLY A 347 24.85 24.56 -14.85
N LEU A 348 25.13 23.36 -15.36
CA LEU A 348 26.37 22.63 -15.09
C LEU A 348 27.60 23.37 -15.64
N LEU A 349 27.50 23.92 -16.85
CA LEU A 349 28.58 24.70 -17.47
C LEU A 349 28.83 26.03 -16.75
N GLN A 350 27.77 26.67 -16.24
CA GLN A 350 27.86 27.88 -15.44
C GLN A 350 28.21 27.62 -13.97
N ASN A 351 28.34 26.34 -13.57
CA ASN A 351 28.55 25.95 -12.17
C ASN A 351 27.49 26.56 -11.23
N SER A 352 26.22 26.63 -11.69
CA SER A 352 25.12 27.29 -10.99
C SER A 352 24.09 26.29 -10.50
N THR A 353 24.17 25.96 -9.21
CA THR A 353 23.24 25.04 -8.53
C THR A 353 21.79 25.51 -8.67
N ALA A 354 21.53 26.83 -8.66
CA ALA A 354 20.19 27.39 -8.79
C ALA A 354 19.55 27.08 -10.16
N VAL A 355 20.31 27.23 -11.26
CA VAL A 355 19.84 26.89 -12.61
C VAL A 355 19.63 25.39 -12.75
N ILE A 356 20.52 24.59 -12.15
CA ILE A 356 20.42 23.13 -12.11
C ILE A 356 19.11 22.70 -11.40
N ILE A 357 18.78 23.30 -10.25
CA ILE A 357 17.51 23.04 -9.53
C ILE A 357 16.30 23.45 -10.37
N GLY A 358 16.37 24.62 -11.02
CA GLY A 358 15.33 25.08 -11.96
C GLY A 358 15.07 24.07 -13.09
N ALA A 359 16.14 23.48 -13.64
CA ALA A 359 16.03 22.46 -14.68
C ALA A 359 15.37 21.16 -14.18
N MET A 360 15.66 20.74 -12.93
CA MET A 360 15.07 19.54 -12.31
C MET A 360 13.55 19.65 -12.18
N LEU A 361 13.02 20.82 -11.83
CA LEU A 361 11.58 21.06 -11.67
C LEU A 361 10.77 20.81 -12.95
N VAL A 362 11.41 20.89 -14.11
CA VAL A 362 10.78 20.74 -15.43
C VAL A 362 10.80 19.28 -15.91
N ALA A 363 11.70 18.44 -15.39
CA ALA A 363 11.97 17.13 -15.97
C ALA A 363 10.87 16.08 -15.67
N PRO A 364 10.24 15.47 -16.69
CA PRO A 364 9.15 14.51 -16.49
C PRO A 364 9.63 13.05 -16.32
N LEU A 365 10.82 12.82 -15.74
CA LEU A 365 11.41 11.47 -15.63
C LEU A 365 10.73 10.57 -14.58
N MET A 366 9.98 11.14 -13.64
CA MET A 366 9.22 10.39 -12.63
C MET A 366 8.22 9.43 -13.29
N SER A 367 7.45 9.91 -14.26
CA SER A 367 6.36 9.19 -14.90
C SER A 367 6.74 7.80 -15.45
N PRO A 368 7.76 7.68 -16.32
CA PRO A 368 8.16 6.36 -16.83
C PRO A 368 8.82 5.46 -15.77
N LEU A 369 9.46 6.02 -14.74
CA LEU A 369 10.03 5.21 -13.65
C LEU A 369 8.94 4.62 -12.74
N MET A 370 7.91 5.40 -12.42
CA MET A 370 6.73 4.89 -11.71
C MET A 370 5.97 3.86 -12.57
N GLY A 371 5.89 4.11 -13.89
CA GLY A 371 5.42 3.15 -14.90
C GLY A 371 6.11 1.79 -14.81
N PHE A 372 7.44 1.81 -14.75
CA PHE A 372 8.24 0.61 -14.63
C PHE A 372 8.03 -0.08 -13.28
N GLY A 373 8.08 0.67 -12.18
CA GLY A 373 7.86 0.15 -10.82
C GLY A 373 6.50 -0.52 -10.65
N ALA A 374 5.43 0.11 -11.13
CA ALA A 374 4.09 -0.49 -11.13
C ALA A 374 4.00 -1.70 -12.05
N GLY A 375 4.63 -1.66 -13.23
CA GLY A 375 4.73 -2.80 -14.13
C GLY A 375 5.41 -4.01 -13.47
N LEU A 376 6.51 -3.77 -12.75
CA LEU A 376 7.25 -4.77 -12.00
C LEU A 376 6.42 -5.30 -10.83
N ALA A 377 5.79 -4.41 -10.06
CA ALA A 377 4.89 -4.80 -8.99
C ALA A 377 3.79 -5.70 -9.56
N LEU A 378 3.09 -5.29 -10.62
CA LEU A 378 1.98 -6.02 -11.22
C LEU A 378 2.39 -7.28 -12.00
N GLY A 379 3.65 -7.42 -12.41
CA GLY A 379 4.07 -8.48 -13.35
C GLY A 379 3.62 -8.22 -14.80
N ASN A 380 3.33 -6.97 -15.16
CA ASN A 380 2.89 -6.60 -16.50
C ASN A 380 4.09 -6.28 -17.40
N LEU A 381 4.58 -7.30 -18.12
CA LEU A 381 5.76 -7.19 -18.98
C LEU A 381 5.60 -6.14 -20.10
N GLN A 382 4.39 -5.93 -20.61
CA GLN A 382 4.13 -4.91 -21.64
C GLN A 382 4.34 -3.50 -21.10
N THR A 383 3.88 -3.23 -19.87
CA THR A 383 4.07 -1.93 -19.20
C THR A 383 5.52 -1.73 -18.81
N MET A 384 6.20 -2.78 -18.32
CA MET A 384 7.64 -2.74 -18.04
C MET A 384 8.43 -2.39 -19.30
N ARG A 385 8.20 -3.11 -20.40
CA ARG A 385 8.92 -2.86 -21.68
C ARG A 385 8.68 -1.45 -22.20
N ARG A 386 7.43 -0.97 -22.20
CA ARG A 386 7.11 0.40 -22.64
C ARG A 386 7.82 1.43 -21.78
N SER A 387 7.75 1.27 -20.46
CA SER A 387 8.39 2.19 -19.51
C SER A 387 9.91 2.20 -19.68
N SER A 388 10.55 1.03 -19.79
CA SER A 388 12.00 0.93 -20.04
C SER A 388 12.41 1.61 -21.34
N VAL A 389 11.62 1.45 -22.42
CA VAL A 389 11.87 2.13 -23.68
C VAL A 389 11.75 3.65 -23.51
N THR A 390 10.71 4.14 -22.83
CA THR A 390 10.55 5.58 -22.54
C THR A 390 11.71 6.14 -21.70
N VAL A 391 12.14 5.44 -20.65
CA VAL A 391 13.31 5.84 -19.84
C VAL A 391 14.56 5.88 -20.71
N LEU A 392 14.82 4.84 -21.49
CA LEU A 392 16.00 4.75 -22.36
C LEU A 392 16.04 5.89 -23.38
N TYR A 393 14.91 6.18 -24.04
CA TYR A 393 14.80 7.32 -24.96
C TYR A 393 15.06 8.65 -24.25
N GLY A 394 14.48 8.86 -23.06
CA GLY A 394 14.70 10.07 -22.28
C GLY A 394 16.16 10.27 -21.89
N VAL A 395 16.79 9.24 -21.34
CA VAL A 395 18.22 9.25 -20.95
C VAL A 395 19.11 9.54 -22.16
N LEU A 396 18.89 8.84 -23.27
CA LEU A 396 19.69 9.02 -24.49
C LEU A 396 19.53 10.43 -25.06
N LEU A 397 18.30 10.97 -25.06
CA LEU A 397 18.04 12.34 -25.49
C LEU A 397 18.79 13.36 -24.62
N VAL A 398 18.78 13.21 -23.29
CA VAL A 398 19.51 14.10 -22.37
C VAL A 398 21.01 14.03 -22.61
N ILE A 399 21.57 12.83 -22.79
CA ILE A 399 23.00 12.62 -23.10
C ILE A 399 23.36 13.30 -24.42
N VAL A 400 22.58 13.07 -25.48
CA VAL A 400 22.83 13.66 -26.81
C VAL A 400 22.76 15.17 -26.76
N VAL A 401 21.74 15.75 -26.13
CA VAL A 401 21.62 17.21 -26.02
C VAL A 401 22.79 17.80 -25.24
N SER A 402 23.15 17.20 -24.10
CA SER A 402 24.27 17.67 -23.28
C SER A 402 25.61 17.54 -23.99
N PHE A 403 25.81 16.46 -24.76
CA PHE A 403 27.00 16.24 -25.59
C PHE A 403 27.11 17.28 -26.72
N VAL A 404 26.01 17.54 -27.44
CA VAL A 404 25.99 18.55 -28.51
C VAL A 404 26.27 19.95 -27.95
N ILE A 405 25.65 20.30 -26.83
CA ILE A 405 25.94 21.59 -26.17
C ILE A 405 27.40 21.63 -25.70
N GLY A 406 27.91 20.58 -25.06
CA GLY A 406 29.29 20.51 -24.60
C GLY A 406 30.31 20.68 -25.73
N THR A 407 30.07 20.08 -26.89
CA THR A 407 30.94 20.23 -28.07
C THR A 407 30.86 21.62 -28.68
N ILE A 408 29.68 22.24 -28.73
CA ILE A 408 29.51 23.62 -29.20
C ILE A 408 30.26 24.62 -28.32
N PHE A 409 30.16 24.48 -26.99
CA PHE A 409 30.79 25.42 -26.05
C PHE A 409 32.29 25.17 -25.81
N SER A 410 32.83 24.01 -26.22
CA SER A 410 34.27 23.67 -26.20
C SER A 410 34.98 24.02 -24.88
N ILE A 411 34.53 23.41 -23.78
CA ILE A 411 35.04 23.68 -22.43
C ILE A 411 36.22 22.74 -22.13
N PRO A 412 37.38 23.25 -21.67
CA PRO A 412 38.58 22.44 -21.49
C PRO A 412 38.58 21.60 -20.21
N THR A 413 37.84 21.98 -19.16
CA THR A 413 37.88 21.32 -17.86
C THR A 413 36.48 21.13 -17.24
N PRO A 414 36.24 20.04 -16.49
CA PRO A 414 34.98 19.84 -15.76
C PRO A 414 34.75 20.90 -14.68
N THR A 415 33.49 21.30 -14.47
CA THR A 415 33.10 22.21 -13.37
C THR A 415 32.97 21.46 -12.03
N SER A 416 32.97 22.17 -10.90
CA SER A 416 32.82 21.54 -9.58
C SER A 416 31.48 20.83 -9.43
N GLU A 417 30.39 21.39 -9.98
CA GLU A 417 29.08 20.74 -10.00
C GLU A 417 29.11 19.43 -10.80
N MET A 418 29.85 19.36 -11.90
CA MET A 418 30.04 18.12 -12.65
C MET A 418 30.82 17.08 -11.84
N LEU A 419 31.96 17.47 -11.26
CA LEU A 419 32.81 16.58 -10.46
C LEU A 419 32.06 16.00 -9.25
N SER A 420 31.19 16.79 -8.60
CA SER A 420 30.35 16.32 -7.49
C SER A 420 29.42 15.16 -7.86
N ARG A 421 29.12 14.97 -9.16
CA ARG A 421 28.29 13.88 -9.69
C ARG A 421 29.09 12.76 -10.33
N GLY A 422 30.42 12.87 -10.35
CA GLY A 422 31.34 11.87 -10.88
C GLY A 422 31.75 10.79 -9.89
N GLN A 423 31.39 10.92 -8.61
CA GLN A 423 31.79 9.99 -7.55
C GLN A 423 30.55 9.40 -6.86
N PRO A 424 30.02 8.26 -7.35
CA PRO A 424 28.88 7.59 -6.72
C PRO A 424 29.16 7.23 -5.26
N ASN A 425 28.27 7.60 -4.34
CA ASN A 425 28.37 7.28 -2.92
C ASN A 425 27.13 6.51 -2.41
N LEU A 426 27.26 5.83 -1.26
CA LEU A 426 26.16 5.15 -0.57
C LEU A 426 25.00 6.10 -0.22
N LEU A 427 25.30 7.37 0.05
CA LEU A 427 24.27 8.37 0.30
C LEU A 427 23.39 8.64 -0.92
N ASP A 428 23.94 8.56 -2.14
CA ASP A 428 23.14 8.71 -3.36
C ASP A 428 22.13 7.57 -3.51
N LEU A 429 22.51 6.35 -3.09
CA LEU A 429 21.60 5.21 -3.06
C LEU A 429 20.45 5.44 -2.07
N VAL A 430 20.73 6.01 -0.89
CA VAL A 430 19.68 6.39 0.08
C VAL A 430 18.73 7.40 -0.53
N VAL A 431 19.24 8.41 -1.24
CA VAL A 431 18.44 9.41 -1.95
C VAL A 431 17.58 8.75 -3.04
N ALA A 432 18.13 7.80 -3.81
CA ALA A 432 17.38 7.09 -4.84
C ALA A 432 16.24 6.23 -4.25
N ILE A 433 16.51 5.51 -3.16
CA ILE A 433 15.51 4.71 -2.44
C ILE A 433 14.41 5.63 -1.89
N ALA A 434 14.77 6.70 -1.20
CA ALA A 434 13.82 7.66 -0.66
C ALA A 434 12.97 8.31 -1.76
N SER A 435 13.58 8.68 -2.88
CA SER A 435 12.90 9.26 -4.05
C SER A 435 11.94 8.27 -4.70
N GLY A 436 12.33 6.99 -4.83
CA GLY A 436 11.45 5.93 -5.32
C GLY A 436 10.27 5.66 -4.40
N ALA A 437 10.50 5.66 -3.08
CA ALA A 437 9.44 5.49 -2.10
C ALA A 437 8.46 6.67 -2.10
N ALA A 438 8.99 7.90 -2.08
CA ALA A 438 8.20 9.13 -2.14
C ALA A 438 7.41 9.22 -3.45
N GLY A 439 8.03 8.88 -4.58
CA GLY A 439 7.38 8.82 -5.90
C GLY A 439 6.22 7.84 -5.94
N ALA A 440 6.43 6.61 -5.49
CA ALA A 440 5.37 5.60 -5.48
C ALA A 440 4.26 5.94 -4.49
N PHE A 441 4.60 6.46 -3.31
CA PHE A 441 3.62 6.89 -2.32
C PHE A 441 2.78 8.07 -2.82
N ALA A 442 3.42 9.08 -3.42
CA ALA A 442 2.74 10.24 -4.00
C ALA A 442 1.89 9.86 -5.22
N MET A 443 2.34 8.92 -6.06
CA MET A 443 1.53 8.41 -7.17
C MET A 443 0.34 7.58 -6.70
N ALA A 444 0.50 6.84 -5.60
CA ALA A 444 -0.57 6.01 -5.06
C ALA A 444 -1.60 6.80 -4.24
N ARG A 445 -1.30 8.03 -3.83
CA ARG A 445 -2.20 8.88 -3.04
C ARG A 445 -2.50 10.20 -3.74
N ARG A 446 -3.79 10.45 -4.01
CA ARG A 446 -4.24 11.70 -4.65
C ARG A 446 -4.04 12.94 -3.76
N ASP A 447 -4.04 12.71 -2.45
CA ASP A 447 -3.82 13.68 -1.38
C ASP A 447 -2.37 14.19 -1.30
N VAL A 448 -1.42 13.56 -2.01
CA VAL A 448 -0.02 13.96 -2.03
C VAL A 448 0.34 14.52 -3.42
N PRO A 449 0.82 15.77 -3.54
CA PRO A 449 1.20 16.33 -4.82
C PRO A 449 2.35 15.55 -5.49
N ALA A 450 2.07 14.90 -6.62
CA ALA A 450 3.06 14.15 -7.39
C ALA A 450 4.26 15.02 -7.84
N ALA A 451 4.05 16.32 -8.00
CA ALA A 451 5.10 17.28 -8.34
C ALA A 451 6.26 17.29 -7.33
N LEU A 452 5.98 17.16 -6.03
CA LEU A 452 7.02 17.18 -4.99
C LEU A 452 7.97 15.98 -5.11
N ALA A 453 7.42 14.80 -5.36
CA ALA A 453 8.22 13.61 -5.59
C ALA A 453 8.95 13.66 -6.95
N GLY A 454 8.34 14.31 -7.94
CA GLY A 454 8.96 14.57 -9.24
C GLY A 454 10.26 15.34 -9.14
N VAL A 455 10.32 16.37 -8.28
CA VAL A 455 11.54 17.16 -8.02
C VAL A 455 12.65 16.30 -7.44
N ALA A 456 12.36 15.46 -6.46
CA ALA A 456 13.37 14.59 -5.84
C ALA A 456 13.96 13.58 -6.85
N ILE A 457 13.10 12.97 -7.67
CA ILE A 457 13.52 12.04 -8.72
C ILE A 457 14.35 12.75 -9.79
N ALA A 458 13.92 13.95 -10.21
CA ALA A 458 14.66 14.74 -11.19
C ALA A 458 16.02 15.19 -10.64
N ALA A 459 16.10 15.54 -9.34
CA ALA A 459 17.34 15.94 -8.69
C ALA A 459 18.40 14.83 -8.66
N ALA A 460 17.94 13.58 -8.50
CA ALA A 460 18.79 12.40 -8.54
C ALA A 460 19.23 11.99 -9.96
N LEU A 461 18.51 12.41 -11.01
CA LEU A 461 18.71 11.87 -12.36
C LEU A 461 19.24 12.87 -13.38
N VAL A 462 18.63 14.05 -13.47
CA VAL A 462 18.89 14.97 -14.58
C VAL A 462 20.35 15.44 -14.59
N PRO A 463 20.95 15.90 -13.48
CA PRO A 463 22.33 16.37 -13.51
C PRO A 463 23.33 15.25 -13.81
N PRO A 464 23.29 14.07 -13.16
CA PRO A 464 24.19 12.97 -13.51
C PRO A 464 24.13 12.59 -15.00
N ILE A 465 22.93 12.50 -15.60
CA ILE A 465 22.79 12.17 -17.03
C ILE A 465 23.38 13.27 -17.92
N CYS A 466 23.17 14.56 -17.57
CA CYS A 466 23.76 15.67 -18.30
C CYS A 466 25.29 15.68 -18.17
N THR A 467 25.81 15.43 -16.96
CA THR A 467 27.25 15.30 -16.69
C THR A 467 27.86 14.15 -17.49
N THR A 468 27.16 13.03 -17.68
CA THR A 468 27.63 11.96 -18.58
C THR A 468 27.80 12.45 -20.02
N GLY A 469 26.83 13.19 -20.57
CA GLY A 469 26.94 13.74 -21.92
C GLY A 469 28.03 14.81 -22.06
N LEU A 470 28.18 15.67 -21.05
CA LEU A 470 29.24 16.68 -21.00
C LEU A 470 30.64 16.07 -20.84
N ALA A 471 30.80 15.07 -19.98
CA ALA A 471 32.07 14.38 -19.79
C ALA A 471 32.53 13.68 -21.06
N LEU A 472 31.57 13.13 -21.84
CA LEU A 472 31.85 12.59 -23.17
C LEU A 472 32.31 13.67 -24.15
N ALA A 473 31.74 14.88 -24.08
CA ALA A 473 32.15 16.00 -24.92
C ALA A 473 33.56 16.53 -24.57
N ILE A 474 33.93 16.51 -23.28
CA ILE A 474 35.25 16.96 -22.79
C ILE A 474 36.32 15.86 -22.96
N GLY A 475 35.91 14.59 -23.13
CA GLY A 475 36.83 13.44 -23.19
C GLY A 475 37.31 12.95 -21.81
N HIS A 476 36.62 13.35 -20.74
CA HIS A 476 37.02 13.02 -19.37
C HIS A 476 36.41 11.66 -18.92
N LEU A 477 37.12 10.57 -19.23
CA LEU A 477 36.63 9.20 -19.06
C LEU A 477 36.21 8.82 -17.61
N PRO A 478 36.96 9.18 -16.54
CA PRO A 478 36.56 8.84 -15.18
C PRO A 478 35.19 9.44 -14.79
N LEU A 479 35.00 10.72 -15.10
CA LEU A 479 33.74 11.44 -14.89
C LEU A 479 32.58 10.86 -15.72
N PHE A 480 32.83 10.47 -16.97
CA PHE A 480 31.83 9.81 -17.82
C PHE A 480 31.33 8.50 -17.17
N ILE A 481 32.27 7.65 -16.74
CA ILE A 481 31.95 6.36 -16.09
C ILE A 481 31.24 6.61 -14.76
N GLY A 482 31.75 7.53 -13.93
CA GLY A 482 31.19 7.82 -12.61
C GLY A 482 29.78 8.38 -12.65
N ALA A 483 29.54 9.43 -13.44
CA ALA A 483 28.21 10.03 -13.61
C ALA A 483 27.23 9.09 -14.30
N GLY A 484 27.71 8.30 -15.28
CA GLY A 484 26.92 7.27 -15.94
C GLY A 484 26.51 6.16 -14.97
N ALA A 485 27.44 5.68 -14.15
CA ALA A 485 27.16 4.70 -13.11
C ALA A 485 26.12 5.25 -12.12
N LEU A 486 26.31 6.46 -11.58
CA LEU A 486 25.36 7.11 -10.68
C LEU A 486 23.95 7.19 -11.27
N SER A 487 23.84 7.56 -12.55
CA SER A 487 22.56 7.61 -13.27
C SER A 487 21.87 6.24 -13.31
N VAL A 488 22.62 5.18 -13.63
CA VAL A 488 22.11 3.80 -13.69
C VAL A 488 21.67 3.33 -12.31
N VAL A 489 22.48 3.57 -11.28
CA VAL A 489 22.17 3.24 -9.88
C VAL A 489 20.85 3.90 -9.46
N ASN A 490 20.68 5.19 -9.75
CA ASN A 490 19.50 5.93 -9.35
C ASN A 490 18.25 5.45 -10.09
N ILE A 491 18.33 5.19 -11.40
CA ILE A 491 17.22 4.62 -12.19
C ILE A 491 16.77 3.28 -11.60
N ILE A 492 17.73 2.40 -11.29
CA ILE A 492 17.46 1.07 -10.73
C ILE A 492 16.87 1.19 -9.32
N GLY A 493 17.48 1.98 -8.44
CA GLY A 493 17.04 2.16 -7.06
C GLY A 493 15.61 2.71 -6.98
N ILE A 494 15.33 3.77 -7.74
CA ILE A 494 13.99 4.38 -7.81
C ILE A 494 12.96 3.37 -8.33
N SER A 495 13.31 2.60 -9.36
CA SER A 495 12.45 1.58 -9.98
C SER A 495 12.13 0.42 -9.03
N ILE A 496 13.13 -0.07 -8.29
CA ILE A 496 12.97 -1.19 -7.35
C ILE A 496 12.15 -0.75 -6.13
N THR A 497 12.50 0.40 -5.55
CA THR A 497 11.80 0.88 -4.35
C THR A 497 10.35 1.23 -4.67
N SER A 498 10.08 1.85 -5.83
CA SER A 498 8.70 2.11 -6.24
C SER A 498 7.88 0.84 -6.41
N ALA A 499 8.44 -0.21 -7.01
CA ALA A 499 7.79 -1.52 -7.09
C ALA A 499 7.49 -2.12 -5.71
N GLY A 500 8.44 -2.01 -4.77
CA GLY A 500 8.27 -2.46 -3.39
C GLY A 500 7.13 -1.72 -2.67
N VAL A 501 7.04 -0.40 -2.83
CA VAL A 501 5.96 0.41 -2.25
C VAL A 501 4.61 0.09 -2.88
N PHE A 502 4.53 -0.02 -4.20
CA PHE A 502 3.28 -0.42 -4.87
C PHE A 502 2.80 -1.81 -4.44
N ALA A 503 3.73 -2.76 -4.30
CA ALA A 503 3.41 -4.08 -3.74
C ALA A 503 2.90 -3.96 -2.29
N ALA A 504 3.57 -3.18 -1.44
CA ALA A 504 3.15 -2.97 -0.05
C ALA A 504 1.75 -2.30 0.08
N MET A 505 1.37 -1.45 -0.88
CA MET A 505 0.05 -0.80 -0.94
C MET A 505 -1.06 -1.67 -1.55
N GLY A 506 -0.73 -2.90 -1.94
CA GLY A 506 -1.71 -3.87 -2.42
C GLY A 506 -1.93 -3.88 -3.94
N ILE A 507 -1.11 -3.18 -4.73
CA ILE A 507 -1.19 -3.18 -6.20
C ILE A 507 -0.73 -4.54 -6.75
N HIS A 508 -1.68 -5.43 -7.05
CA HIS A 508 -1.44 -6.81 -7.50
C HIS A 508 -2.35 -7.19 -8.68
N GLN A 509 -1.79 -7.81 -9.73
CA GLN A 509 -2.59 -8.38 -10.84
C GLN A 509 -3.27 -9.70 -10.42
N LYS A 510 -4.54 -9.85 -10.81
CA LYS A 510 -5.27 -11.12 -10.81
C LYS A 510 -4.88 -11.96 -12.04
N GLY A 511 -4.55 -13.23 -11.83
CA GLY A 511 -4.96 -14.30 -12.74
C GLY A 511 -4.00 -14.82 -13.82
N MET A 512 -2.73 -14.41 -13.89
CA MET A 512 -1.79 -14.97 -14.89
C MET A 512 -0.53 -15.63 -14.33
N VAL A 513 -0.11 -15.32 -13.10
CA VAL A 513 1.14 -15.87 -12.51
C VAL A 513 0.91 -16.23 -11.03
N PRO A 514 1.29 -17.43 -10.57
CA PRO A 514 1.22 -17.81 -9.15
C PRO A 514 1.95 -16.80 -8.25
N THR A 515 1.37 -16.45 -7.10
CA THR A 515 1.91 -15.47 -6.13
C THR A 515 3.38 -15.75 -5.77
N ARG A 516 3.75 -17.03 -5.63
CA ARG A 516 5.13 -17.47 -5.37
C ARG A 516 6.08 -17.16 -6.53
N GLN A 517 5.68 -17.39 -7.78
CA GLN A 517 6.50 -17.09 -8.96
C GLN A 517 6.67 -15.59 -9.17
N ARG A 518 5.64 -14.79 -8.88
CA ARG A 518 5.72 -13.32 -8.98
C ARG A 518 6.68 -12.71 -7.95
N LEU A 519 6.63 -13.21 -6.70
CA LEU A 519 7.58 -12.83 -5.66
C LEU A 519 9.00 -13.24 -6.04
N ILE A 520 9.17 -14.47 -6.56
CA ILE A 520 10.46 -14.94 -7.07
C ILE A 520 10.95 -14.07 -8.23
N ILE A 521 10.12 -13.74 -9.22
CA ILE A 521 10.52 -12.88 -10.35
C ILE A 521 10.91 -11.48 -9.87
N SER A 522 10.13 -10.88 -8.97
CA SER A 522 10.44 -9.56 -8.41
C SER A 522 11.74 -9.59 -7.61
N PHE A 523 11.94 -10.59 -6.74
CA PHE A 523 13.18 -10.80 -5.99
C PHE A 523 14.37 -11.08 -6.91
N THR A 524 14.20 -11.90 -7.95
CA THR A 524 15.26 -12.24 -8.90
C THR A 524 15.66 -11.02 -9.73
N ILE A 525 14.71 -10.17 -10.16
CA ILE A 525 15.03 -8.93 -10.88
C ILE A 525 15.74 -7.93 -9.96
N ILE A 526 15.29 -7.81 -8.70
CA ILE A 526 15.95 -6.96 -7.70
C ILE A 526 17.38 -7.44 -7.45
N LEU A 527 17.57 -8.74 -7.24
CA LEU A 527 18.88 -9.35 -7.02
C LEU A 527 19.79 -9.20 -8.24
N LEU A 528 19.26 -9.41 -9.44
CA LEU A 528 19.98 -9.24 -10.71
C LEU A 528 20.46 -7.80 -10.90
N MET A 529 19.65 -6.81 -10.51
CA MET A 529 20.01 -5.40 -10.62
C MET A 529 20.89 -4.90 -9.46
N ALA A 530 20.89 -5.57 -8.31
CA ALA A 530 21.79 -5.26 -7.19
C ALA A 530 23.25 -5.69 -7.45
N ILE A 531 23.48 -6.70 -8.28
CA ILE A 531 24.83 -7.21 -8.61
C ILE A 531 25.71 -6.15 -9.31
N PRO A 532 25.30 -5.53 -10.44
CA PRO A 532 26.11 -4.51 -11.10
C PRO A 532 26.29 -3.26 -10.22
N LEU A 533 25.27 -2.92 -9.42
CA LEU A 533 25.35 -1.84 -8.43
C LEU A 533 26.44 -2.11 -7.38
N THR A 534 26.49 -3.32 -6.83
CA THR A 534 27.49 -3.71 -5.82
C THR A 534 28.90 -3.70 -6.42
N PHE A 535 29.02 -4.14 -7.66
CA PHE A 535 30.30 -4.12 -8.39
C PHE A 535 30.80 -2.68 -8.60
N LEU A 536 29.93 -1.78 -9.07
CA LEU A 536 30.27 -0.36 -9.32
C LEU A 536 30.58 0.42 -8.04
N LEU A 537 29.89 0.13 -6.94
CA LEU A 537 30.19 0.73 -5.64
C LEU A 537 31.52 0.22 -5.09
N ARG A 538 31.78 -1.09 -5.24
CA ARG A 538 33.05 -1.70 -4.80
C ARG A 538 34.24 -1.14 -5.57
N SER A 539 34.13 -0.97 -6.88
CA SER A 539 35.22 -0.43 -7.70
C SER A 539 35.56 1.02 -7.33
N ASN A 540 34.55 1.87 -7.10
CA ASN A 540 34.76 3.25 -6.63
C ASN A 540 35.36 3.30 -5.22
N PHE A 541 34.88 2.44 -4.31
CA PHE A 541 35.43 2.39 -2.94
C PHE A 541 36.91 2.02 -2.93
N ILE A 542 37.32 1.06 -3.77
CA ILE A 542 38.74 0.68 -3.92
C ILE A 542 39.55 1.88 -4.45
N TYR A 543 39.08 2.56 -5.49
CA TYR A 543 39.76 3.72 -6.07
C TYR A 543 39.98 4.85 -5.05
N LEU A 544 38.93 5.24 -4.32
CA LEU A 544 38.99 6.30 -3.31
C LEU A 544 39.91 5.93 -2.14
N ASN A 545 39.83 4.67 -1.68
CA ASN A 545 40.67 4.21 -0.57
C ASN A 545 42.16 4.17 -0.99
N THR A 546 42.45 3.72 -2.22
CA THR A 546 43.83 3.74 -2.73
C THR A 546 44.34 5.16 -2.96
N SER A 547 43.54 6.05 -3.55
CA SER A 547 43.91 7.47 -3.71
C SER A 547 44.20 8.15 -2.37
N ASN A 548 43.36 7.93 -1.34
CA ASN A 548 43.61 8.45 0.01
C ASN A 548 44.85 7.82 0.66
N THR A 549 45.10 6.52 0.46
CA THR A 549 46.29 5.84 0.97
C THR A 549 47.55 6.43 0.34
N VAL A 550 47.56 6.59 -0.98
CA VAL A 550 48.65 7.23 -1.74
C VAL A 550 48.86 8.66 -1.25
N LYS A 551 47.79 9.44 -1.09
CA LYS A 551 47.84 10.80 -0.57
C LYS A 551 48.49 10.86 0.82
N THR A 552 48.07 9.98 1.72
CA THR A 552 48.56 9.93 3.11
C THR A 552 50.03 9.55 3.16
N VAL A 553 50.45 8.53 2.38
CA VAL A 553 51.86 8.10 2.31
C VAL A 553 52.75 9.19 1.72
N LEU A 554 52.29 9.86 0.66
CA LEU A 554 53.03 10.97 0.05
C LEU A 554 53.14 12.18 1.00
N GLU A 555 52.08 12.53 1.72
CA GLU A 555 52.09 13.65 2.67
C GLU A 555 52.90 13.36 3.94
N GLU A 556 52.86 12.12 4.47
CA GLU A 556 53.68 11.71 5.63
C GLU A 556 55.19 11.74 5.31
N GLU A 557 55.57 11.33 4.10
CA GLU A 557 56.98 11.21 3.70
C GLU A 557 57.59 12.53 3.21
N LEU A 558 56.79 13.38 2.54
CA LEU A 558 57.26 14.66 2.00
C LEU A 558 57.09 15.83 2.98
N GLY A 559 56.51 15.62 4.17
CA GLY A 559 56.41 16.61 5.23
C GLY A 559 55.55 17.81 4.84
N ASN A 560 56.15 19.01 4.71
CA ASN A 560 55.46 20.27 4.34
C ASN A 560 54.93 20.30 2.88
N ALA A 561 54.79 19.14 2.23
CA ALA A 561 54.21 19.03 0.91
C ALA A 561 52.72 18.70 1.00
N THR A 562 51.91 19.34 0.16
CA THR A 562 50.48 19.06 0.05
C THR A 562 50.20 18.38 -1.28
N VAL A 563 49.56 17.21 -1.23
CA VAL A 563 49.20 16.48 -2.44
C VAL A 563 47.88 17.05 -2.94
N THR A 564 47.94 17.65 -4.12
CA THR A 564 46.82 18.39 -4.72
C THR A 564 45.92 17.47 -5.51
N ASP A 565 46.50 16.52 -6.25
CA ASP A 565 45.75 15.57 -7.06
C ASP A 565 46.51 14.23 -7.19
N VAL A 566 45.77 13.13 -7.32
CA VAL A 566 46.32 11.78 -7.49
C VAL A 566 45.51 11.06 -8.56
N GLU A 567 46.08 10.97 -9.76
CA GLU A 567 45.54 10.18 -10.86
C GLU A 567 46.12 8.78 -10.84
N ILE A 568 45.27 7.78 -11.02
CA ILE A 568 45.64 6.36 -10.99
C ILE A 568 45.17 5.73 -12.29
N GLU A 569 46.10 5.19 -13.08
CA GLU A 569 45.85 4.49 -14.34
C GLU A 569 46.40 3.06 -14.29
N GLY A 570 45.66 2.10 -14.86
CA GLY A 570 46.16 0.73 -15.07
C GLY A 570 45.70 -0.31 -14.03
N GLY A 571 45.80 -1.59 -14.43
CA GLY A 571 45.32 -2.75 -13.67
C GLY A 571 46.43 -3.65 -13.11
N GLU A 572 47.31 -4.17 -13.99
CA GLU A 572 48.45 -5.02 -13.59
C GLU A 572 49.72 -4.21 -13.27
N ASN A 573 50.03 -3.17 -14.04
CA ASN A 573 51.03 -2.15 -13.70
C ASN A 573 50.28 -0.87 -13.31
N MET A 574 50.35 -0.50 -12.03
CA MET A 574 49.59 0.63 -11.51
C MET A 574 50.39 1.91 -11.69
N LYS A 575 50.01 2.73 -12.68
CA LYS A 575 50.64 4.02 -12.91
C LYS A 575 49.97 5.08 -12.04
N ILE A 576 50.74 5.72 -11.18
CA ILE A 576 50.25 6.74 -10.26
C ILE A 576 50.88 8.07 -10.66
N THR A 577 50.05 9.04 -11.04
CA THR A 577 50.50 10.42 -11.30
C THR A 577 50.04 11.32 -10.15
N ALA A 578 50.97 11.76 -9.31
CA ALA A 578 50.67 12.62 -8.18
C ALA A 578 51.11 14.07 -8.47
N THR A 579 50.20 15.02 -8.28
CA THR A 579 50.50 16.44 -8.35
C THR A 579 50.73 16.99 -6.95
N ILE A 580 51.96 17.42 -6.68
CA ILE A 580 52.41 17.76 -5.31
C ILE A 580 52.83 19.23 -5.25
N ARG A 581 52.35 19.96 -4.25
CA ARG A 581 52.84 21.31 -3.93
C ARG A 581 53.85 21.21 -2.79
N SER A 582 55.10 21.55 -3.04
CA SER A 582 56.19 21.40 -2.07
C SER A 582 57.10 22.63 -2.04
N PRO A 583 57.64 23.03 -0.87
CA PRO A 583 58.68 24.06 -0.79
C PRO A 583 60.06 23.55 -1.26
N TYR A 584 60.25 22.23 -1.35
CA TYR A 584 61.51 21.60 -1.75
C TYR A 584 61.42 20.98 -3.15
N ILE A 585 62.56 20.93 -3.86
CA ILE A 585 62.68 20.25 -5.15
C ILE A 585 62.70 18.74 -4.91
N ILE A 586 61.80 18.01 -5.56
CA ILE A 586 61.71 16.55 -5.49
C ILE A 586 62.61 15.96 -6.57
N ASN A 587 63.65 15.21 -6.19
CA ASN A 587 64.58 14.60 -7.13
C ASN A 587 64.14 13.18 -7.51
N SER A 588 64.66 12.64 -8.61
CA SER A 588 64.35 11.28 -9.07
C SER A 588 64.66 10.18 -8.04
N ALA A 589 65.61 10.41 -7.13
CA ALA A 589 65.92 9.49 -6.03
C ALA A 589 64.82 9.45 -4.95
N ASP A 590 64.19 10.60 -4.68
CA ASP A 590 63.08 10.72 -3.75
C ASP A 590 61.83 10.05 -4.33
N VAL A 591 61.56 10.25 -5.63
CA VAL A 591 60.48 9.58 -6.36
C VAL A 591 60.62 8.06 -6.27
N LYS A 592 61.82 7.52 -6.47
CA LYS A 592 62.07 6.08 -6.41
C LYS A 592 61.93 5.49 -5.01
N THR A 593 62.24 6.27 -3.97
CA THR A 593 62.06 5.85 -2.57
C THR A 593 60.57 5.82 -2.20
N LEU A 594 59.79 6.80 -2.68
CA LEU A 594 58.34 6.85 -2.51
C LEU A 594 57.64 5.73 -3.28
N GLU A 595 58.13 5.41 -4.48
CA GLU A 595 57.66 4.29 -5.30
C GLU A 595 57.80 2.97 -4.54
N THR A 596 58.99 2.63 -4.02
CA THR A 596 59.20 1.39 -3.24
C THR A 596 58.32 1.32 -1.98
N LYS A 597 58.12 2.45 -1.29
CA LYS A 597 57.23 2.48 -0.10
C LYS A 597 55.76 2.30 -0.47
N LEU A 598 55.33 2.83 -1.60
CA LEU A 598 53.98 2.61 -2.12
C LEU A 598 53.80 1.15 -2.57
N GLU A 599 54.81 0.54 -3.19
CA GLU A 599 54.82 -0.87 -3.59
C GLU A 599 54.68 -1.79 -2.35
N ASP A 600 55.44 -1.52 -1.29
CA ASP A 600 55.37 -2.24 -0.02
C ASP A 600 54.00 -2.10 0.67
N ARG A 601 53.35 -0.94 0.54
CA ARG A 601 52.08 -0.66 1.23
C ARG A 601 50.85 -1.13 0.46
N LEU A 602 50.92 -1.14 -0.87
CA LEU A 602 49.82 -1.54 -1.75
C LEU A 602 49.98 -2.98 -2.28
N GLU A 603 51.10 -3.64 -1.98
CA GLU A 603 51.46 -5.01 -2.40
C GLU A 603 51.35 -5.21 -3.93
N ARG A 604 51.75 -4.20 -4.71
CA ARG A 604 51.65 -4.16 -6.18
C ARG A 604 52.82 -3.40 -6.79
N ASP A 605 53.19 -3.76 -8.02
CA ASP A 605 54.15 -3.00 -8.82
C ASP A 605 53.54 -1.65 -9.25
N ILE A 606 54.26 -0.57 -8.99
CA ILE A 606 53.79 0.81 -9.21
C ILE A 606 54.77 1.53 -10.12
N ASP A 607 54.24 2.30 -11.07
CA ASP A 607 55.00 3.28 -11.85
C ASP A 607 54.62 4.68 -11.35
N LEU A 608 55.48 5.28 -10.51
CA LEU A 608 55.20 6.55 -9.87
C LEU A 608 55.73 7.74 -10.68
N SER A 609 54.82 8.60 -11.14
CA SER A 609 55.13 9.88 -11.76
C SER A 609 54.73 11.03 -10.84
N ILE A 610 55.67 11.93 -10.52
CA ILE A 610 55.40 13.11 -9.69
C ILE A 610 55.50 14.37 -10.54
N VAL A 611 54.41 15.13 -10.57
CA VAL A 611 54.38 16.51 -11.09
C VAL A 611 54.43 17.44 -9.88
N PHE A 612 55.57 18.11 -9.66
CA PHE A 612 55.70 19.00 -8.52
C PHE A 612 55.51 20.47 -8.92
N MET A 613 54.80 21.22 -8.07
CA MET A 613 54.69 22.67 -8.11
C MET A 613 55.45 23.24 -6.92
N GLN A 614 56.55 23.95 -7.19
CA GLN A 614 57.34 24.56 -6.12
C GLN A 614 56.59 25.74 -5.51
N VAL A 615 56.40 25.73 -4.19
CA VAL A 615 55.81 26.83 -3.44
C VAL A 615 56.93 27.60 -2.76
N VAL A 616 57.14 28.85 -3.15
CA VAL A 616 58.08 29.76 -2.49
C VAL A 616 57.28 30.74 -1.65
N GLU A 617 57.28 30.53 -0.33
CA GLU A 617 56.69 31.46 0.62
C GLU A 617 57.71 32.59 0.86
N VAL A 618 57.39 33.81 0.44
CA VAL A 618 58.25 34.98 0.63
C VAL A 618 57.71 35.75 1.83
N ASP A 619 58.30 35.53 3.00
CA ASP A 619 58.05 36.38 4.16
C ASP A 619 58.66 37.76 3.90
N PHE A 620 57.82 38.77 3.68
CA PHE A 620 58.26 40.16 3.71
C PHE A 620 58.62 40.51 5.14
N VAL A 621 59.91 40.46 5.47
CA VAL A 621 60.45 41.13 6.65
C VAL A 621 60.43 42.62 6.33
N GLU A 622 59.50 43.37 6.93
CA GLU A 622 59.63 44.83 7.02
C GLU A 622 60.95 45.14 7.72
N GLU A 623 61.95 45.59 6.95
CA GLU A 623 63.13 46.24 7.51
C GLU A 623 62.64 47.45 8.30
N GLN A 624 62.64 47.35 9.63
CA GLN A 624 62.59 48.53 10.49
C GLN A 624 63.86 49.34 10.25
N ASN A 625 63.72 50.44 9.50
CA ASN A 625 64.65 51.57 9.53
C ASN A 625 63.86 52.87 9.62
#